data_AF-A0A9X1VGX2-F1
#
_entry.id   AF-A0A9X1VGX2-F1
#
_cell.length_a   1.000
_cell.length_b   1.000
_cell.length_c   1.000
_cell.angle_alpha   90.00
_cell.angle_beta   90.00
_cell.angle_gamma   90.00
#
_symmetry.space_group_name_H-M   'P 1'
#
loop_
_entity.id
_entity.type
_entity.pdbx_description
1 polymer ?
#
loop_
_entity_poly.entity_id
_entity_poly.type
_entity_poly.pdbx_seq_one_letter_code
_entity_poly.pdbx_strand_id
1 'polypeptide(L)'
;MKHFLPLLGLLLLGWATCQPVAAQATDTLPGHNRFARLIANSLCTRIQAEGQRQDLEKLTPKQADDLFLRLMMTSMSEHASEFTDLISAGKRRGLSSNKIGHDMGETAVKMLSVDCPGSMKLILRTSSAQKGLGPKGQQSMNNISEEERAVLQPMADSVCVQLSAEDARHPLKAMTVAGRSETMSKIMQTTVIKNMPALMTVYSTEQLGNKESMEAFGIKLATLMMSKCPTYLIMLGEDAKKKR
;
A
#
# COMPACT_ATOMS: atom_id res chain seq x y z
N MET A 1 -57.49 -18.81 32.01
CA MET A 1 -56.97 -19.74 30.97
C MET A 1 -55.61 -19.16 30.56
N LYS A 2 -54.43 -19.49 31.11
CA LYS A 2 -53.68 -20.76 31.26
C LYS A 2 -53.69 -21.62 30.00
N HIS A 3 -52.61 -21.53 29.20
CA HIS A 3 -51.80 -22.59 28.53
C HIS A 3 -50.62 -21.86 27.82
N PHE A 4 -49.34 -21.97 28.22
CA PHE A 4 -48.37 -23.07 27.98
C PHE A 4 -48.21 -23.47 26.51
N LEU A 5 -47.12 -23.06 25.83
CA LEU A 5 -46.13 -24.01 25.30
C LEU A 5 -44.80 -23.35 24.85
N PRO A 6 -43.66 -24.04 25.03
CA PRO A 6 -42.30 -23.51 24.98
C PRO A 6 -41.49 -24.14 23.82
N LEU A 7 -40.15 -23.99 23.84
CA LEU A 7 -39.16 -24.75 23.06
C LEU A 7 -39.11 -24.51 21.54
N LEU A 8 -38.24 -23.59 21.11
CA LEU A 8 -37.39 -23.82 19.94
C LEU A 8 -35.93 -23.67 20.37
N GLY A 9 -35.48 -24.69 21.09
CA GLY A 9 -34.08 -24.85 21.46
C GLY A 9 -33.28 -25.49 20.34
N LEU A 10 -32.02 -25.05 20.26
CA LEU A 10 -30.85 -25.77 19.76
C LEU A 10 -30.96 -26.44 18.38
N LEU A 11 -30.32 -25.81 17.39
CA LEU A 11 -29.51 -26.49 16.36
C LEU A 11 -28.64 -25.46 15.61
N LEU A 12 -27.90 -24.63 16.34
CA LEU A 12 -26.72 -23.96 15.76
C LEU A 12 -25.54 -24.93 15.88
N LEU A 13 -25.58 -26.01 15.08
CA LEU A 13 -24.38 -26.77 14.74
C LEU A 13 -23.51 -25.81 13.94
N GLY A 14 -22.60 -25.14 14.65
CA GLY A 14 -21.56 -24.33 14.07
C GLY A 14 -20.76 -25.18 13.09
N TRP A 15 -21.06 -25.03 11.80
CA TRP A 15 -20.17 -25.44 10.74
C TRP A 15 -18.95 -24.55 10.88
N ALA A 16 -17.96 -25.04 11.63
CA ALA A 16 -16.62 -24.52 11.59
C ALA A 16 -16.16 -24.72 10.14
N THR A 17 -16.39 -23.70 9.32
CA THR A 17 -15.76 -23.59 8.02
C THR A 17 -14.27 -23.55 8.32
N CYS A 18 -13.61 -24.70 8.20
CA CYS A 18 -12.17 -24.79 8.08
C CYS A 18 -11.82 -23.97 6.85
N GLN A 19 -11.60 -22.67 7.05
CA GLN A 19 -11.07 -21.82 6.01
C GLN A 19 -9.71 -22.43 5.65
N PRO A 20 -9.50 -22.84 4.40
CA PRO A 20 -8.22 -23.37 3.98
C PRO A 20 -7.18 -22.30 4.31
N VAL A 21 -6.24 -22.66 5.19
CA VAL A 21 -5.08 -21.80 5.47
C VAL A 21 -4.34 -21.68 4.15
N ALA A 22 -4.46 -20.52 3.49
CA ALA A 22 -3.79 -20.26 2.24
C ALA A 22 -2.31 -20.59 2.42
N ALA A 23 -1.79 -21.51 1.60
CA ALA A 23 -0.40 -21.90 1.63
C ALA A 23 0.45 -20.63 1.52
N GLN A 24 1.20 -20.31 2.59
CA GLN A 24 2.08 -19.15 2.58
C GLN A 24 3.13 -19.38 1.49
N ALA A 25 3.35 -18.37 0.65
CA ALA A 25 4.34 -18.45 -0.42
C ALA A 25 5.68 -18.92 0.17
N THR A 26 6.22 -20.01 -0.37
CA THR A 26 7.44 -20.62 0.15
C THR A 26 8.59 -19.63 0.12
N ASP A 27 9.17 -19.35 1.28
CA ASP A 27 10.28 -18.41 1.39
C ASP A 27 11.47 -18.86 0.53
N THR A 28 11.96 -17.99 -0.36
CA THR A 28 13.22 -18.20 -1.10
C THR A 28 14.42 -18.29 -0.16
N LEU A 29 14.37 -17.61 0.99
CA LEU A 29 15.31 -17.73 2.09
C LEU A 29 14.53 -18.14 3.36
N PRO A 30 14.75 -19.34 3.93
CA PRO A 30 13.94 -19.81 5.05
C PRO A 30 13.85 -18.80 6.19
N GLY A 31 12.62 -18.45 6.58
CA GLY A 31 12.35 -17.50 7.66
C GLY A 31 12.28 -16.04 7.23
N HIS A 32 12.55 -15.72 5.96
CA HIS A 32 12.49 -14.36 5.43
C HIS A 32 11.12 -13.71 5.60
N ASN A 33 10.04 -14.37 5.18
CA ASN A 33 8.70 -13.77 5.28
C ASN A 33 8.24 -13.69 6.74
N ARG A 34 8.63 -14.67 7.57
CA ARG A 34 8.37 -14.64 9.01
C ARG A 34 9.02 -13.42 9.64
N PHE A 35 10.31 -13.20 9.37
CA PHE A 35 11.05 -12.08 9.90
C PHE A 35 10.55 -10.74 9.37
N ALA A 36 10.28 -10.63 8.08
CA ALA A 36 9.70 -9.42 7.48
C ALA A 36 8.35 -9.05 8.14
N ARG A 37 7.50 -10.05 8.43
CA ARG A 37 6.23 -9.84 9.14
C ARG A 37 6.43 -9.38 10.58
N LEU A 38 7.39 -9.97 11.30
CA LEU A 38 7.74 -9.54 12.67
C LEU A 38 8.16 -8.05 12.68
N ILE A 39 9.07 -7.67 11.78
CA ILE A 39 9.53 -6.28 11.65
C ILE A 39 8.39 -5.35 11.23
N ALA A 40 7.58 -5.73 10.23
CA ALA A 40 6.45 -4.92 9.79
C ALA A 40 5.43 -4.70 10.92
N ASN A 41 5.13 -5.71 11.73
CA ASN A 41 4.20 -5.61 12.85
C ASN A 41 4.75 -4.71 13.98
N SER A 42 6.02 -4.87 14.35
CA SER A 42 6.68 -4.00 15.34
C SER A 42 6.68 -2.56 14.85
N LEU A 43 7.12 -2.34 13.61
CA LEU A 43 7.21 -1.01 13.02
C LEU A 43 5.82 -0.37 12.86
N CYS A 44 4.80 -1.14 12.50
CA CYS A 44 3.43 -0.65 12.43
C CYS A 44 2.94 -0.16 13.80
N THR A 45 3.11 -0.96 14.85
CA THR A 45 2.72 -0.60 16.22
C THR A 45 3.38 0.70 16.66
N ARG A 46 4.68 0.84 16.37
CA ARG A 46 5.46 2.04 16.72
C ARG A 46 5.04 3.27 15.91
N ILE A 47 4.78 3.10 14.62
CA ILE A 47 4.29 4.18 13.76
C ILE A 47 2.90 4.65 14.23
N GLN A 48 2.01 3.72 14.57
CA GLN A 48 0.67 4.07 15.09
C GLN A 48 0.79 4.86 16.40
N ALA A 49 1.65 4.42 17.32
CA ALA A 49 1.90 5.16 18.56
C ALA A 49 2.48 6.56 18.31
N GLU A 50 3.36 6.72 17.32
CA GLU A 50 3.89 8.02 16.93
C GLU A 50 2.81 8.90 16.26
N GLY A 51 1.95 8.32 15.44
CA GLY A 51 0.82 9.01 14.80
C GLY A 51 -0.25 9.51 15.78
N GLN A 52 -0.30 8.94 16.99
CA GLN A 52 -1.11 9.47 18.10
C GLN A 52 -0.45 10.67 18.80
N ARG A 53 0.87 10.81 18.69
CA ARG A 53 1.65 11.89 19.33
C ARG A 53 1.81 13.10 18.43
N GLN A 54 1.92 12.88 17.13
CA GLN A 54 2.10 13.94 16.13
C GLN A 54 1.46 13.57 14.79
N ASP A 55 1.13 14.61 14.02
CA ASP A 55 0.61 14.44 12.68
C ASP A 55 1.73 14.08 11.70
N LEU A 56 1.82 12.79 11.36
CA LEU A 56 2.84 12.26 10.45
C LEU A 56 2.79 12.90 9.05
N GLU A 57 1.64 13.46 8.65
CA GLU A 57 1.50 14.12 7.36
C GLU A 57 2.18 15.49 7.32
N LYS A 58 2.47 16.09 8.48
CA LYS A 58 3.13 17.41 8.59
C LYS A 58 4.65 17.32 8.71
N LEU A 59 5.21 16.12 8.72
CA LEU A 59 6.65 15.93 8.78
C LEU A 59 7.31 16.40 7.49
N THR A 60 8.40 17.15 7.62
CA THR A 60 9.32 17.38 6.51
C THR A 60 9.98 16.05 6.08
N PRO A 61 10.50 15.95 4.85
CA PRO A 61 11.11 14.71 4.39
C PRO A 61 12.26 14.22 5.28
N LYS A 62 13.08 15.15 5.78
CA LYS A 62 14.16 14.83 6.71
C LYS A 62 13.65 14.30 8.04
N GLN A 63 12.62 14.93 8.63
CA GLN A 63 12.03 14.44 9.87
C GLN A 63 11.38 13.07 9.69
N ALA A 64 10.74 12.82 8.55
CA ALA A 64 10.18 11.53 8.22
C ALA A 64 11.26 10.45 8.07
N ASP A 65 12.38 10.75 7.42
CA ASP A 65 13.54 9.85 7.30
C ASP A 65 14.13 9.51 8.68
N ASP A 66 14.42 10.53 9.50
CA ASP A 66 15.00 10.35 10.84
C ASP A 66 14.05 9.54 11.73
N LEU A 67 12.75 9.85 11.68
CA LEU A 67 11.73 9.10 12.41
C LEU A 67 11.67 7.65 11.93
N PHE A 68 11.52 7.42 10.63
CA PHE A 68 11.41 6.08 10.07
C PHE A 68 12.64 5.23 10.38
N LEU A 69 13.84 5.79 10.22
CA LEU A 69 15.10 5.12 10.55
C LEU A 69 15.16 4.74 12.03
N ARG A 70 14.81 5.67 12.94
CA ARG A 70 14.77 5.40 14.38
C ARG A 70 13.81 4.26 14.73
N LEU A 71 12.59 4.29 14.18
CA LEU A 71 11.59 3.26 14.44
C LEU A 71 12.00 1.89 13.85
N MET A 72 12.61 1.88 12.67
CA MET A 72 13.15 0.70 12.02
C MET A 72 14.30 0.10 12.83
N MET A 73 15.30 0.90 13.22
CA MET A 73 16.43 0.44 14.03
C MET A 73 15.97 -0.14 15.36
N THR A 74 14.99 0.50 16.00
CA THR A 74 14.42 -0.01 17.25
C THR A 74 13.75 -1.38 17.02
N SER A 75 12.95 -1.51 15.97
CA SER A 75 12.29 -2.78 15.60
C SER A 75 13.30 -3.88 15.26
N MET A 76 14.38 -3.55 14.54
CA MET A 76 15.44 -4.51 14.22
C MET A 76 16.22 -4.92 15.47
N SER A 77 16.47 -4.00 16.39
CA SER A 77 17.20 -4.29 17.63
C SER A 77 16.43 -5.24 18.55
N GLU A 78 15.10 -5.14 18.56
CA GLU A 78 14.20 -6.05 19.30
C GLU A 78 14.23 -7.48 18.76
N HIS A 79 14.57 -7.66 17.49
CA HIS A 79 14.64 -8.96 16.80
C HIS A 79 16.03 -9.25 16.21
N ALA A 80 17.08 -8.81 16.90
CA ALA A 80 18.45 -8.86 16.39
C ALA A 80 18.98 -10.30 16.21
N SER A 81 18.54 -11.24 17.05
CA SER A 81 18.86 -12.66 16.93
C SER A 81 18.35 -13.24 15.62
N GLU A 82 17.07 -13.03 15.32
CA GLU A 82 16.41 -13.53 14.12
C GLU A 82 16.99 -12.89 12.85
N PHE A 83 17.40 -11.62 12.94
CA PHE A 83 18.12 -10.96 11.85
C PHE A 83 19.50 -11.60 11.60
N THR A 84 20.26 -11.88 12.66
CA THR A 84 21.56 -12.55 12.57
C THR A 84 21.43 -13.95 11.96
N ASP A 85 20.41 -14.69 12.36
CA ASP A 85 20.10 -16.02 11.82
C ASP A 85 19.76 -15.96 10.33
N LEU A 86 18.93 -14.98 9.93
CA LEU A 86 18.56 -14.76 8.54
C LEU A 86 19.78 -14.40 7.67
N ILE A 87 20.64 -13.50 8.15
CA ILE A 87 21.89 -13.13 7.46
C ILE A 87 22.80 -14.34 7.32
N SER A 88 22.96 -15.13 8.38
CA SER A 88 23.78 -16.35 8.37
C SER A 88 23.24 -17.39 7.39
N ALA A 89 21.92 -17.57 7.34
CA ALA A 89 21.25 -18.45 6.39
C ALA A 89 21.44 -17.98 4.94
N GLY A 90 21.35 -16.67 4.67
CA GLY A 90 21.56 -16.11 3.35
C GLY A 90 23.02 -16.20 2.89
N LYS A 91 23.98 -15.97 3.78
CA LYS A 91 25.42 -16.15 3.50
C LYS A 91 25.76 -17.59 3.10
N ARG A 92 25.16 -18.59 3.77
CA ARG A 92 25.30 -20.01 3.39
C ARG A 92 24.77 -20.31 1.98
N ARG A 93 23.93 -19.45 1.43
CA ARG A 93 23.39 -19.52 0.06
C ARG A 93 24.09 -18.56 -0.92
N GLY A 94 25.22 -17.96 -0.53
CA GLY A 94 26.00 -17.05 -1.38
C GLY A 94 25.41 -15.64 -1.52
N LEU A 95 24.43 -15.25 -0.68
CA LEU A 95 23.86 -13.90 -0.70
C LEU A 95 24.69 -12.95 0.16
N SER A 96 24.85 -11.71 -0.32
CA SER A 96 25.48 -10.64 0.47
C SER A 96 24.51 -10.10 1.53
N SER A 97 25.05 -9.61 2.65
CA SER A 97 24.23 -8.96 3.70
C SER A 97 23.40 -7.80 3.16
N ASN A 98 23.95 -7.03 2.22
CA ASN A 98 23.25 -5.90 1.58
C ASN A 98 22.03 -6.37 0.78
N LYS A 99 22.16 -7.48 0.03
CA LYS A 99 21.03 -8.04 -0.70
C LYS A 99 19.94 -8.54 0.24
N ILE A 100 20.31 -9.25 1.30
CA ILE A 100 19.35 -9.76 2.29
C ILE A 100 18.61 -8.60 2.97
N GLY A 101 19.34 -7.56 3.40
CA GLY A 101 18.76 -6.37 4.01
C GLY A 101 17.82 -5.61 3.05
N HIS A 102 18.20 -5.48 1.78
CA HIS A 102 17.34 -4.86 0.75
C HIS A 102 16.07 -5.68 0.54
N ASP A 103 16.17 -6.97 0.23
CA ASP A 103 15.01 -7.84 -0.03
C ASP A 103 14.06 -7.86 1.18
N MET A 104 14.62 -7.85 2.40
CA MET A 104 13.85 -7.75 3.64
C MET A 104 13.15 -6.40 3.76
N GLY A 105 13.85 -5.30 3.46
CA GLY A 105 13.30 -3.95 3.52
C GLY A 105 12.14 -3.77 2.55
N GLU A 106 12.28 -4.23 1.30
CA GLU A 106 11.21 -4.19 0.30
C GLU A 106 9.99 -5.01 0.76
N THR A 107 10.22 -6.20 1.32
CA THR A 107 9.15 -7.06 1.84
C THR A 107 8.43 -6.41 3.03
N ALA A 108 9.18 -5.86 3.98
CA ALA A 108 8.61 -5.21 5.16
C ALA A 108 7.82 -3.94 4.81
N VAL A 109 8.34 -3.11 3.90
CA VAL A 109 7.62 -1.91 3.41
C VAL A 109 6.34 -2.31 2.68
N LYS A 110 6.37 -3.37 1.88
CA LYS A 110 5.18 -3.92 1.23
C LYS A 110 4.16 -4.40 2.27
N MET A 111 4.58 -5.14 3.29
CA MET A 111 3.67 -5.57 4.37
C MET A 111 3.08 -4.38 5.12
N LEU A 112 3.91 -3.40 5.50
CA LEU A 112 3.46 -2.16 6.14
C LEU A 112 2.39 -1.44 5.32
N SER A 113 2.61 -1.30 4.02
CA SER A 113 1.65 -0.61 3.15
C SER A 113 0.28 -1.27 3.07
N VAL A 114 0.20 -2.59 3.28
CA VAL A 114 -1.05 -3.35 3.21
C VAL A 114 -1.70 -3.48 4.58
N ASP A 115 -0.91 -3.83 5.59
CA ASP A 115 -1.41 -4.23 6.92
C ASP A 115 -1.40 -3.05 7.91
N CYS A 116 -0.78 -1.92 7.57
CA CYS A 116 -0.61 -0.76 8.43
C CYS A 116 -1.07 0.55 7.76
N PRO A 117 -2.37 0.90 7.81
CA PRO A 117 -2.88 2.12 7.16
C PRO A 117 -2.15 3.42 7.57
N GLY A 118 -1.66 3.49 8.81
CA GLY A 118 -0.89 4.64 9.31
C GLY A 118 0.52 4.75 8.75
N SER A 119 1.14 3.66 8.28
CA SER A 119 2.53 3.69 7.80
C SER A 119 2.70 4.43 6.49
N MET A 120 1.68 4.44 5.62
CA MET A 120 1.78 5.13 4.34
C MET A 120 1.94 6.64 4.51
N LYS A 121 1.35 7.23 5.56
CA LYS A 121 1.54 8.64 5.88
C LYS A 121 3.01 8.98 6.13
N LEU A 122 3.71 8.13 6.89
CA LEU A 122 5.14 8.30 7.16
C LEU A 122 5.99 7.96 5.94
N ILE A 123 5.76 6.79 5.32
CA ILE A 123 6.55 6.27 4.20
C ILE A 123 6.56 7.27 3.04
N LEU A 124 5.40 7.84 2.70
CA LEU A 124 5.28 8.82 1.61
C LEU A 124 6.02 10.13 1.87
N ARG A 125 6.31 10.45 3.14
CA ARG A 125 7.11 11.61 3.50
C ARG A 125 8.61 11.34 3.44
N THR A 126 9.06 10.09 3.48
CA THR A 126 10.50 9.77 3.39
C THR A 126 11.11 10.25 2.06
N SER A 127 12.38 10.67 2.10
CA SER A 127 13.08 11.13 0.89
C SER A 127 13.25 10.01 -0.14
N SER A 128 13.38 8.76 0.31
CA SER A 128 13.46 7.58 -0.55
C SER A 128 12.19 7.40 -1.39
N ALA A 129 11.02 7.55 -0.78
CA ALA A 129 9.74 7.49 -1.49
C ALA A 129 9.61 8.66 -2.49
N GLN A 130 10.02 9.86 -2.08
CA GLN A 130 9.98 11.04 -2.94
C GLN A 130 10.92 10.96 -4.14
N LYS A 131 12.14 10.45 -3.95
CA LYS A 131 13.12 10.22 -5.02
C LYS A 131 12.60 9.24 -6.07
N GLY A 132 11.87 8.21 -5.66
CA GLY A 132 11.27 7.23 -6.57
C GLY A 132 10.29 7.83 -7.58
N LEU A 133 9.73 9.01 -7.30
CA LEU A 133 8.78 9.72 -8.16
C LEU A 133 9.44 10.77 -9.05
N GLY A 134 10.74 11.01 -8.87
CA GLY A 134 11.47 12.09 -9.52
C GLY A 134 11.04 13.50 -9.05
N PRO A 135 11.71 14.56 -9.52
CA PRO A 135 11.44 15.93 -9.08
C PRO A 135 9.98 16.37 -9.34
N LYS A 136 9.45 16.05 -10.52
CA LYS A 136 8.06 16.38 -10.91
C LYS A 136 7.04 15.65 -10.03
N GLY A 137 7.29 14.38 -9.70
CA GLY A 137 6.37 13.61 -8.87
C GLY A 137 6.40 14.03 -7.41
N GLN A 138 7.58 14.38 -6.87
CA GLN A 138 7.71 14.95 -5.54
C GLN A 138 6.96 16.29 -5.42
N GLN A 139 7.08 17.18 -6.41
CA GLN A 139 6.34 18.43 -6.45
C GLN A 139 4.83 18.17 -6.51
N SER A 140 4.39 17.22 -7.34
CA SER A 140 2.97 16.90 -7.51
C SER A 140 2.32 16.36 -6.23
N MET A 141 3.02 15.47 -5.50
CA MET A 141 2.54 14.95 -4.21
C MET A 141 2.33 16.05 -3.16
N ASN A 142 3.26 17.00 -3.08
CA ASN A 142 3.24 18.03 -2.06
C ASN A 142 2.26 19.17 -2.38
N ASN A 143 1.83 19.28 -3.64
CA ASN A 143 1.03 20.41 -4.14
C ASN A 143 -0.37 19.95 -4.57
N ILE A 144 -1.08 19.20 -3.73
CA ILE A 144 -2.52 18.98 -3.90
C ILE A 144 -3.22 20.06 -3.08
N SER A 145 -3.80 21.06 -3.74
CA SER A 145 -4.56 22.11 -3.05
C SER A 145 -5.83 21.53 -2.41
N GLU A 146 -6.48 22.27 -1.52
CA GLU A 146 -7.74 21.81 -0.91
C GLU A 146 -8.86 21.70 -1.95
N GLU A 147 -8.89 22.60 -2.94
CA GLU A 147 -9.83 22.55 -4.06
C GLU A 147 -9.59 21.33 -4.94
N GLU A 148 -8.32 21.06 -5.30
CA GLU A 148 -7.96 19.84 -6.03
C GLU A 148 -8.32 18.60 -5.22
N ARG A 149 -8.02 18.57 -3.90
CA ARG A 149 -8.33 17.45 -3.02
C ARG A 149 -9.83 17.17 -2.98
N ALA A 150 -10.67 18.20 -2.91
CA ALA A 150 -12.13 18.05 -2.90
C ALA A 150 -12.66 17.37 -4.18
N VAL A 151 -11.99 17.57 -5.32
CA VAL A 151 -12.35 16.93 -6.61
C VAL A 151 -11.70 15.57 -6.79
N LEU A 152 -10.41 15.44 -6.45
CA LEU A 152 -9.62 14.24 -6.72
C LEU A 152 -9.85 13.12 -5.71
N GLN A 153 -10.20 13.44 -4.45
CA GLN A 153 -10.42 12.41 -3.44
C GLN A 153 -11.61 11.49 -3.78
N PRO A 154 -12.80 12.00 -4.16
CA PRO A 154 -13.89 11.14 -4.62
C PRO A 154 -13.52 10.28 -5.84
N MET A 155 -12.66 10.79 -6.73
CA MET A 155 -12.15 10.01 -7.85
C MET A 155 -11.24 8.88 -7.39
N ALA A 156 -10.29 9.17 -6.49
CA ALA A 156 -9.41 8.16 -5.91
C ALA A 156 -10.22 7.04 -5.24
N ASP A 157 -11.23 7.42 -4.46
CA ASP A 157 -12.15 6.49 -3.80
C ASP A 157 -12.91 5.65 -4.84
N SER A 158 -13.43 6.26 -5.90
CA SER A 158 -14.12 5.58 -7.00
C SER A 158 -13.22 4.59 -7.75
N VAL A 159 -11.95 4.94 -7.99
CA VAL A 159 -10.98 4.02 -8.61
C VAL A 159 -10.71 2.85 -7.67
N CYS A 160 -10.45 3.10 -6.39
CA CYS A 160 -10.21 2.05 -5.41
C CYS A 160 -11.39 1.07 -5.26
N VAL A 161 -12.63 1.58 -5.24
CA VAL A 161 -13.85 0.75 -5.19
C VAL A 161 -13.99 -0.11 -6.45
N GLN A 162 -13.77 0.46 -7.63
CA GLN A 162 -13.86 -0.28 -8.89
C GLN A 162 -12.78 -1.36 -9.01
N LEU A 163 -11.55 -1.06 -8.58
CA LEU A 163 -10.46 -2.05 -8.55
C LEU A 163 -10.77 -3.19 -7.59
N SER A 164 -11.31 -2.88 -6.41
CA SER A 164 -11.74 -3.88 -5.44
C SER A 164 -12.86 -4.77 -5.98
N ALA A 165 -13.87 -4.16 -6.63
CA ALA A 165 -14.94 -4.91 -7.27
C ALA A 165 -14.45 -5.76 -8.44
N GLU A 166 -13.43 -5.31 -9.17
CA GLU A 166 -12.81 -6.10 -10.23
C GLU A 166 -12.00 -7.26 -9.67
N ASP A 167 -11.14 -7.01 -8.68
CA ASP A 167 -10.31 -8.03 -8.02
C ASP A 167 -11.17 -9.13 -7.36
N ALA A 168 -12.35 -8.77 -6.83
CA ALA A 168 -13.30 -9.73 -6.29
C ALA A 168 -13.94 -10.64 -7.35
N ARG A 169 -14.10 -10.16 -8.60
CA ARG A 169 -14.70 -10.92 -9.71
C ARG A 169 -13.64 -11.67 -10.52
N HIS A 170 -12.52 -11.02 -10.76
CA HIS A 170 -11.37 -11.48 -11.53
C HIS A 170 -10.11 -11.07 -10.76
N PRO A 171 -9.53 -11.98 -9.95
CA PRO A 171 -8.35 -11.66 -9.14
C PRO A 171 -7.24 -11.04 -9.98
N LEU A 172 -6.92 -9.77 -9.75
CA LEU A 172 -5.97 -9.00 -10.57
C LEU A 172 -4.58 -9.63 -10.53
N LYS A 173 -4.21 -10.23 -9.39
CA LYS A 173 -2.95 -10.98 -9.23
C LYS A 173 -2.83 -12.18 -10.17
N ALA A 174 -3.94 -12.78 -10.59
CA ALA A 174 -3.96 -13.90 -11.53
C ALA A 174 -3.91 -13.46 -13.00
N MET A 175 -4.12 -12.18 -13.29
CA MET A 175 -4.04 -11.64 -14.65
C MET A 175 -2.59 -11.51 -15.14
N THR A 176 -2.41 -11.34 -16.44
CA THR A 176 -1.10 -10.93 -17.00
C THR A 176 -0.81 -9.46 -16.68
N VAL A 177 0.47 -9.08 -16.79
CA VAL A 177 0.90 -7.66 -16.66
C VAL A 177 0.12 -6.76 -17.63
N ALA A 178 -0.11 -7.22 -18.86
CA ALA A 178 -0.87 -6.48 -19.86
C ALA A 178 -2.34 -6.34 -19.46
N GLY A 179 -2.99 -7.42 -19.02
CA GLY A 179 -4.40 -7.40 -18.60
C GLY A 179 -4.66 -6.53 -17.38
N ARG A 180 -3.74 -6.51 -16.40
CA ARG A 180 -3.82 -5.56 -15.27
C ARG A 180 -3.69 -4.11 -15.72
N SER A 181 -2.72 -3.83 -16.60
CA SER A 181 -2.51 -2.49 -17.14
C SER A 181 -3.75 -1.99 -17.89
N GLU A 182 -4.38 -2.84 -18.70
CA GLU A 182 -5.61 -2.53 -19.43
C GLU A 182 -6.78 -2.26 -18.47
N THR A 183 -6.95 -3.12 -17.47
CA THR A 183 -7.99 -2.98 -16.45
C THR A 183 -7.86 -1.66 -15.70
N MET A 184 -6.65 -1.31 -15.25
CA MET A 184 -6.39 -0.04 -14.60
C MET A 184 -6.71 1.14 -15.53
N SER A 185 -6.20 1.12 -16.76
CA SER A 185 -6.45 2.18 -17.73
C SER A 185 -7.94 2.39 -17.99
N LYS A 186 -8.72 1.32 -18.12
CA LYS A 186 -10.18 1.37 -18.31
C LYS A 186 -10.89 2.00 -17.11
N ILE A 187 -10.56 1.57 -15.89
CA ILE A 187 -11.15 2.12 -14.65
C ILE A 187 -10.81 3.60 -14.51
N MET A 188 -9.55 3.97 -14.75
CA MET A 188 -9.09 5.35 -14.70
C MET A 188 -9.80 6.22 -15.73
N GLN A 189 -9.87 5.78 -17.00
CA GLN A 189 -10.56 6.51 -18.07
C GLN A 189 -12.05 6.70 -17.76
N THR A 190 -12.72 5.64 -17.31
CA THR A 190 -14.14 5.69 -16.93
C THR A 190 -14.36 6.68 -15.79
N THR A 191 -13.48 6.67 -14.78
CA THR A 191 -13.56 7.57 -13.64
C THR A 191 -13.30 9.02 -14.04
N VAL A 192 -12.30 9.28 -14.89
CA VAL A 192 -12.00 10.62 -15.41
C VAL A 192 -13.18 11.18 -16.21
N ILE A 193 -13.74 10.39 -17.13
CA ILE A 193 -14.91 10.81 -17.94
C ILE A 193 -16.10 11.13 -17.04
N LYS A 194 -16.40 10.25 -16.07
CA LYS A 194 -17.51 10.45 -15.12
C LYS A 194 -17.37 11.73 -14.29
N ASN A 195 -16.15 12.10 -13.93
CA ASN A 195 -15.86 13.26 -13.06
C ASN A 195 -15.38 14.49 -13.85
N MET A 196 -15.43 14.47 -15.18
CA MET A 196 -14.94 15.55 -16.04
C MET A 196 -15.53 16.93 -15.67
N PRO A 197 -16.85 17.08 -15.39
CA PRO A 197 -17.40 18.38 -15.00
C PRO A 197 -16.76 18.95 -13.73
N ALA A 198 -16.46 18.12 -12.74
CA ALA A 198 -15.78 18.54 -11.51
C ALA A 198 -14.29 18.80 -11.73
N LEU A 199 -13.63 18.00 -12.57
CA LEU A 199 -12.23 18.26 -12.96
C LEU A 199 -12.07 19.62 -13.64
N MET A 200 -13.02 20.00 -14.48
CA MET A 200 -12.98 21.29 -15.19
C MET A 200 -13.14 22.51 -14.27
N THR A 201 -13.53 22.34 -13.00
CA THR A 201 -13.55 23.45 -12.04
C THR A 201 -12.17 23.75 -11.44
N VAL A 202 -11.21 22.82 -11.56
CA VAL A 202 -9.86 22.92 -11.00
C VAL A 202 -8.74 22.80 -12.03
N TYR A 203 -9.01 22.16 -13.18
CA TYR A 203 -8.08 22.03 -14.31
C TYR A 203 -8.67 22.65 -15.58
N SER A 204 -7.85 23.42 -16.30
CA SER A 204 -8.23 23.92 -17.63
C SER A 204 -8.21 22.80 -18.68
N THR A 205 -8.95 22.98 -19.77
CA THR A 205 -8.89 22.07 -20.93
C THR A 205 -7.47 21.94 -21.49
N GLU A 206 -6.67 23.01 -21.44
CA GLU A 206 -5.27 22.99 -21.85
C GLU A 206 -4.43 22.07 -20.94
N GLN A 207 -4.62 22.16 -19.61
CA GLN A 207 -3.95 21.26 -18.67
C GLN A 207 -4.37 19.80 -18.89
N LEU A 208 -5.64 19.54 -19.13
CA LEU A 208 -6.13 18.17 -19.38
C LEU A 208 -5.69 17.62 -20.76
N GLY A 209 -5.41 18.49 -21.74
CA GLY A 209 -4.84 18.12 -23.03
C GLY A 209 -3.33 17.97 -23.04
N ASN A 210 -2.63 18.47 -22.02
CA ASN A 210 -1.18 18.44 -21.93
C ASN A 210 -0.68 17.16 -21.24
N LYS A 211 0.24 16.44 -21.90
CA LYS A 211 0.80 15.18 -21.39
C LYS A 211 1.47 15.32 -20.02
N GLU A 212 2.24 16.39 -19.80
CA GLU A 212 2.96 16.59 -18.53
C GLU A 212 1.99 16.91 -17.39
N SER A 213 0.99 17.75 -17.65
CA SER A 213 -0.08 18.04 -16.69
C SER A 213 -0.91 16.81 -16.35
N MET A 214 -1.20 15.96 -17.33
CA MET A 214 -1.90 14.68 -17.12
C MET A 214 -1.06 13.67 -16.33
N GLU A 215 0.26 13.66 -16.51
CA GLU A 215 1.18 12.87 -15.68
C GLU A 215 1.16 13.36 -14.22
N ALA A 216 1.27 14.68 -14.01
CA ALA A 216 1.18 15.28 -12.68
C ALA A 216 -0.16 14.98 -12.00
N PHE A 217 -1.27 15.11 -12.74
CA PHE A 217 -2.61 14.69 -12.30
C PHE A 217 -2.64 13.21 -11.89
N GLY A 218 -2.07 12.33 -12.70
CA GLY A 218 -1.96 10.90 -12.40
C GLY A 218 -1.21 10.62 -11.10
N ILE A 219 -0.12 11.34 -10.84
CA ILE A 219 0.66 11.24 -9.60
C ILE A 219 -0.16 11.72 -8.40
N LYS A 220 -0.88 12.84 -8.51
CA LYS A 220 -1.78 13.34 -7.45
C LYS A 220 -2.85 12.30 -7.12
N LEU A 221 -3.50 11.74 -8.14
CA LEU A 221 -4.54 10.73 -7.96
C LEU A 221 -3.98 9.45 -7.34
N ALA A 222 -2.82 8.96 -7.80
CA ALA A 222 -2.13 7.82 -7.21
C ALA A 222 -1.74 8.07 -5.74
N THR A 223 -1.34 9.30 -5.40
CA THR A 223 -1.02 9.69 -4.02
C THR A 223 -2.23 9.54 -3.10
N LEU A 224 -3.39 10.01 -3.54
CA LEU A 224 -4.64 9.87 -2.78
C LEU A 224 -5.08 8.41 -2.67
N MET A 225 -4.97 7.65 -3.76
CA MET A 225 -5.24 6.21 -3.79
C MET A 225 -4.35 5.41 -2.83
N MET A 226 -3.11 5.85 -2.60
CA MET A 226 -2.16 5.12 -1.75
C MET A 226 -2.60 5.00 -0.29
N SER A 227 -3.44 5.92 0.19
CA SER A 227 -4.03 5.84 1.54
C SER A 227 -5.24 4.89 1.62
N LYS A 228 -5.84 4.53 0.49
CA LYS A 228 -7.12 3.79 0.39
C LYS A 228 -6.95 2.38 -0.16
N CYS A 229 -6.16 2.23 -1.20
CA CYS A 229 -5.94 0.97 -1.89
C CYS A 229 -4.48 0.78 -2.37
N PRO A 230 -3.49 0.87 -1.45
CA PRO A 230 -2.06 0.81 -1.78
C PRO A 230 -1.65 -0.47 -2.54
N THR A 231 -2.30 -1.60 -2.24
CA THR A 231 -2.04 -2.90 -2.88
C THR A 231 -2.07 -2.83 -4.40
N TYR A 232 -3.01 -2.08 -4.99
CA TYR A 232 -3.11 -1.98 -6.45
C TYR A 232 -2.00 -1.13 -7.07
N LEU A 233 -1.57 -0.06 -6.39
CA LEU A 233 -0.45 0.78 -6.85
C LEU A 233 0.88 0.03 -6.78
N ILE A 234 1.09 -0.75 -5.71
CA ILE A 234 2.28 -1.58 -5.54
C ILE A 234 2.35 -2.63 -6.65
N MET A 235 1.22 -3.29 -6.93
CA MET A 235 1.12 -4.25 -8.01
C MET A 235 1.51 -3.64 -9.37
N LEU A 236 1.04 -2.42 -9.67
CA LEU A 236 1.44 -1.71 -10.89
C LEU A 236 2.93 -1.32 -10.89
N GLY A 237 3.48 -0.93 -9.74
CA GLY A 237 4.90 -0.62 -9.62
C GLY A 237 5.77 -1.86 -9.91
N GLU A 238 5.39 -3.02 -9.40
CA GLU A 238 6.04 -4.31 -9.69
C GLU A 238 5.95 -4.67 -11.17
N ASP A 239 4.81 -4.42 -11.81
CA ASP A 239 4.59 -4.63 -13.24
C ASP A 239 5.47 -3.73 -14.12
N ALA A 240 5.62 -2.46 -13.73
CA ALA A 240 6.48 -1.52 -14.44
C ALA A 240 7.96 -1.92 -14.39
N LYS A 241 8.42 -2.50 -13.26
CA LYS A 241 9.79 -3.02 -13.13
C LYS A 241 10.05 -4.19 -14.07
N LYS A 242 9.07 -5.07 -14.31
CA LYS A 242 9.22 -6.25 -15.19
C LYS A 242 9.30 -5.92 -16.69
N LYS A 243 8.89 -4.72 -17.10
CA LYS A 243 8.97 -4.26 -18.50
C LYS A 243 10.31 -3.63 -18.86
N ARG A 244 11.18 -3.37 -17.89
CA ARG A 244 12.52 -2.80 -18.08
C ARG A 244 13.55 -3.91 -18.04
#